data_AF-A0AAU9JKY4-F1
#
_entry.id   AF-A0AAU9JKY4-F1
#
_cell.length_a   1.000
_cell.length_b   1.000
_cell.length_c   1.000
_cell.angle_alpha   90.00
_cell.angle_beta   90.00
_cell.angle_gamma   90.00
#
_symmetry.space_group_name_H-M   'P 1'
#
loop_
_entity.id
_entity.type
_entity.pdbx_description
1 polymer ?
#
loop_
_entity_poly.entity_id
_entity_poly.type
_entity_poly.pdbx_seq_one_letter_code
_entity_poly.pdbx_strand_id
1 'polypeptide(L)'
;MSTKENRPSVNTPIMTSPRKTFQNYYTTSYNDSVELKQKLESQSKALKKRKKLYDSYKSRNTQIWYVYNKLREELVKLYPERLTKLKEFEQKTQSESESGEFDPEFIPVEKAFCKEIQELKDEAKILREYIGQLLILLTEQDDEEFANDGDELSDIDERISINPPTPNLKSNNDIFFQHELASEKKNSCPFEVAIDKPSELTSSPIEISFKEIPINPIIEESKNWEPLPYSDDYRASNAYTSGGFALLDQQTVTKLRSVGKEIIREMGKKILSGNLNLTQISFPIRCMQGNTALHNTLKTALMNPLYLTKAAYINDPVERMKLVIVSSISSFIHTSTFEKPLNPVLGETLHGYLEDGSELYAEQSSHHPPVSHFLIKGPSDSYQVSGYFNFIAKARINSVTITNVGRKVFSFPDGQSISQNCPEEVFSGTFFGTMRHESLGVVEFNDEGNGYKCKLQFGGNKNMPSDYIFGSIIDSNGNSISTIKGTYCGYIDFDGRRYWDARHIRPYEVKFSQILPSDSEVREDIILLRQGNIDAAQQAKENIENVQRHDRKLREVHHKH
;
A
#
# COMPACT_ATOMS: atom_id res chain seq x y z
N MET A 1 -52.60 -34.42 -74.69
CA MET A 1 -51.92 -33.40 -73.84
C MET A 1 -52.37 -33.69 -72.41
N SER A 2 -51.52 -34.35 -71.60
CA SER A 2 -50.65 -33.74 -70.58
C SER A 2 -51.48 -33.08 -69.47
N THR A 3 -51.39 -33.38 -68.17
CA THR A 3 -50.53 -34.27 -67.36
C THR A 3 -51.27 -34.43 -66.02
N LYS A 4 -51.30 -35.66 -65.48
CA LYS A 4 -52.05 -36.06 -64.27
C LYS A 4 -51.38 -35.61 -62.97
N GLU A 5 -52.21 -35.20 -62.03
CA GLU A 5 -51.97 -35.17 -60.59
C GLU A 5 -51.57 -36.56 -60.06
N ASN A 6 -50.67 -36.60 -59.07
CA ASN A 6 -50.54 -37.74 -58.16
C ASN A 6 -50.11 -37.23 -56.77
N ARG A 7 -50.94 -37.56 -55.76
CA ARG A 7 -50.70 -37.33 -54.32
C ARG A 7 -49.60 -38.28 -53.79
N PRO A 8 -48.81 -37.88 -52.79
CA PRO A 8 -48.06 -38.81 -51.97
C PRO A 8 -48.84 -39.28 -50.74
N SER A 9 -48.70 -40.57 -50.45
CA SER A 9 -49.30 -41.34 -49.36
C SER A 9 -48.61 -41.10 -48.01
N VAL A 10 -49.42 -41.14 -46.95
CA VAL A 10 -49.04 -41.06 -45.53
C VAL A 10 -48.36 -42.35 -45.07
N ASN A 11 -47.16 -42.24 -44.50
CA ASN A 11 -46.50 -43.30 -43.74
C ASN A 11 -46.60 -43.01 -42.24
N THR A 12 -47.23 -43.90 -41.50
CA THR A 12 -47.34 -43.91 -40.03
C THR A 12 -46.11 -44.61 -39.42
N PRO A 13 -45.41 -44.03 -38.42
CA PRO A 13 -44.39 -44.75 -37.66
C PRO A 13 -45.02 -45.51 -36.48
N ILE A 14 -44.54 -46.75 -36.29
CA ILE A 14 -44.91 -47.68 -35.23
C ILE A 14 -44.36 -47.19 -33.87
N MET A 15 -45.24 -47.05 -32.87
CA MET A 15 -44.87 -46.75 -31.48
C MET A 15 -44.11 -47.93 -30.85
N THR A 16 -42.91 -47.67 -30.32
CA THR A 16 -42.21 -48.56 -29.39
C THR A 16 -42.53 -48.19 -27.94
N SER A 17 -42.61 -49.21 -27.09
CA SER A 17 -43.16 -49.22 -25.72
C SER A 17 -42.49 -48.26 -24.72
N PRO A 18 -43.26 -47.54 -23.87
CA PRO A 18 -42.73 -46.61 -22.86
C PRO A 18 -42.11 -47.26 -21.61
N ARG A 19 -42.03 -48.60 -21.52
CA ARG A 19 -41.55 -49.28 -20.30
C ARG A 19 -40.03 -49.28 -20.09
N LYS A 20 -39.20 -49.18 -21.15
CA LYS A 20 -37.74 -49.22 -21.01
C LYS A 20 -37.11 -47.87 -20.61
N THR A 21 -37.76 -46.76 -20.92
CA THR A 21 -37.25 -45.41 -20.60
C THR A 21 -37.49 -45.03 -19.12
N PHE A 22 -38.54 -45.56 -18.50
CA PHE A 22 -38.86 -45.31 -17.10
C PHE A 22 -37.93 -46.04 -16.11
N GLN A 23 -37.46 -47.23 -16.44
CA GLN A 23 -36.67 -48.05 -15.53
C GLN A 23 -35.21 -47.57 -15.39
N ASN A 24 -34.64 -46.97 -16.45
CA ASN A 24 -33.30 -46.37 -16.43
C ASN A 24 -33.25 -45.03 -15.66
N TYR A 25 -34.36 -44.28 -15.58
CA TYR A 25 -34.40 -43.02 -14.84
C TYR A 25 -34.35 -43.24 -13.31
N TYR A 26 -34.99 -44.29 -12.81
CA TYR A 26 -35.02 -44.58 -11.36
C TYR A 26 -33.73 -45.22 -10.84
N THR A 27 -33.04 -46.05 -11.61
CA THR A 27 -31.75 -46.64 -11.20
C THR A 27 -30.62 -45.62 -11.21
N THR A 28 -30.61 -44.69 -12.16
CA THR A 28 -29.62 -43.59 -12.19
C THR A 28 -29.85 -42.63 -11.02
N SER A 29 -31.11 -42.22 -10.77
CA SER A 29 -31.47 -41.36 -9.64
C SER A 29 -31.18 -41.98 -8.25
N TYR A 30 -31.22 -43.30 -8.12
CA TYR A 30 -30.92 -43.98 -6.85
C TYR A 30 -29.41 -44.09 -6.61
N ASN A 31 -28.61 -44.43 -7.62
CA ASN A 31 -27.16 -44.49 -7.50
C ASN A 31 -26.54 -43.11 -7.23
N ASP A 32 -27.04 -42.07 -7.90
CA ASP A 32 -26.63 -40.68 -7.67
C ASP A 32 -26.92 -40.26 -6.22
N SER A 33 -28.00 -40.77 -5.61
CA SER A 33 -28.37 -40.45 -4.22
C SER A 33 -27.47 -41.14 -3.18
N VAL A 34 -26.96 -42.34 -3.48
CA VAL A 34 -26.04 -43.07 -2.60
C VAL A 34 -24.64 -42.46 -2.65
N GLU A 35 -24.17 -42.10 -3.84
CA GLU A 35 -22.89 -41.44 -4.06
C GLU A 35 -22.87 -40.04 -3.40
N LEU A 36 -23.96 -39.27 -3.53
CA LEU A 36 -24.11 -38.00 -2.85
C LEU A 36 -24.09 -38.15 -1.32
N LYS A 37 -24.71 -39.21 -0.79
CA LYS A 37 -24.74 -39.47 0.65
C LYS A 37 -23.36 -39.84 1.19
N GLN A 38 -22.59 -40.65 0.47
CA GLN A 38 -21.20 -40.97 0.83
C GLN A 38 -20.30 -39.73 0.79
N LYS A 39 -20.49 -38.86 -0.21
CA LYS A 39 -19.73 -37.59 -0.35
C LYS A 39 -20.07 -36.60 0.77
N LEU A 40 -21.33 -36.55 1.22
CA LEU A 40 -21.74 -35.73 2.37
C LEU A 40 -21.19 -36.28 3.69
N GLU A 41 -21.11 -37.61 3.85
CA GLU A 41 -20.53 -38.24 5.04
C GLU A 41 -19.01 -38.03 5.14
N SER A 42 -18.28 -38.08 4.01
CA SER A 42 -16.85 -37.78 3.98
C SER A 42 -16.57 -36.30 4.29
N GLN A 43 -17.35 -35.38 3.70
CA GLN A 43 -17.27 -33.95 4.01
C GLN A 43 -17.58 -33.65 5.48
N SER A 44 -18.57 -34.32 6.07
CA SER A 44 -18.90 -34.19 7.49
C SER A 44 -17.75 -34.64 8.41
N LYS A 45 -17.04 -35.72 8.05
CA LYS A 45 -15.82 -36.15 8.77
C LYS A 45 -14.68 -35.14 8.62
N ALA A 46 -14.44 -34.62 7.42
CA ALA A 46 -13.42 -33.60 7.17
C ALA A 46 -13.70 -32.31 7.96
N LEU A 47 -14.97 -31.87 8.03
CA LEU A 47 -15.39 -30.71 8.81
C LEU A 47 -15.16 -30.91 10.32
N LYS A 48 -15.40 -32.12 10.84
CA LYS A 48 -15.11 -32.45 12.24
C LYS A 48 -13.61 -32.43 12.54
N LYS A 49 -12.77 -32.90 11.61
CA LYS A 49 -11.29 -32.82 11.73
C LYS A 49 -10.83 -31.36 11.73
N ARG A 50 -11.32 -30.54 10.79
CA ARG A 50 -11.05 -29.08 10.72
C ARG A 50 -11.46 -28.34 11.98
N LYS A 51 -12.65 -28.63 12.52
CA LYS A 51 -13.12 -28.02 13.77
C LYS A 51 -12.20 -28.34 14.94
N LYS A 52 -11.72 -29.58 15.05
CA LYS A 52 -10.79 -30.00 16.11
C LYS A 52 -9.42 -29.30 15.99
N LEU A 53 -8.92 -29.13 14.76
CA LEU A 53 -7.68 -28.39 14.49
C LEU A 53 -7.84 -26.90 14.87
N TYR A 54 -8.95 -26.30 14.46
CA TYR A 54 -9.29 -24.92 14.74
C TYR A 54 -9.48 -24.65 16.26
N ASP A 55 -10.13 -25.57 16.98
CA ASP A 55 -10.27 -25.47 18.45
C ASP A 55 -8.90 -25.61 19.16
N SER A 56 -8.00 -26.45 18.65
CA SER A 56 -6.60 -26.55 19.12
C SER A 56 -5.81 -25.26 18.87
N TYR A 57 -5.93 -24.67 17.68
CA TYR A 57 -5.31 -23.38 17.32
C TYR A 57 -5.81 -22.25 18.23
N LYS A 58 -7.12 -22.18 18.48
CA LYS A 58 -7.73 -21.19 19.38
C LYS A 58 -7.21 -21.32 20.82
N SER A 59 -7.09 -22.55 21.32
CA SER A 59 -6.52 -22.82 22.66
C SER A 59 -5.06 -22.38 22.75
N ARG A 60 -4.24 -22.67 21.74
CA ARG A 60 -2.82 -22.28 21.67
C ARG A 60 -2.63 -20.76 21.59
N ASN A 61 -3.39 -20.04 20.77
CA ASN A 61 -3.37 -18.58 20.73
C ASN A 61 -3.75 -17.92 22.07
N THR A 62 -4.63 -18.56 22.83
CA THR A 62 -5.00 -18.10 24.18
C THR A 62 -3.82 -18.24 25.16
N GLN A 63 -3.02 -19.31 25.04
CA GLN A 63 -1.82 -19.51 25.85
C GLN A 63 -0.70 -18.51 25.49
N ILE A 64 -0.49 -18.23 24.20
CA ILE A 64 0.46 -17.22 23.72
C ILE A 64 0.09 -15.83 24.26
N TRP A 65 -1.19 -15.47 24.16
CA TRP A 65 -1.69 -14.20 24.69
C TRP A 65 -1.47 -14.09 26.21
N TYR A 66 -1.66 -15.19 26.96
CA TYR A 66 -1.39 -15.22 28.40
C TYR A 66 0.09 -15.00 28.74
N VAL A 67 1.01 -15.69 28.05
CA VAL A 67 2.46 -15.55 28.27
C VAL A 67 2.95 -14.13 27.94
N TYR A 68 2.49 -13.58 26.82
CA TYR A 68 2.79 -12.20 26.43
C TYR A 68 2.36 -11.18 27.49
N ASN A 69 1.13 -11.30 28.00
CA ASN A 69 0.63 -10.37 29.02
C ASN A 69 1.36 -10.54 30.36
N LYS A 70 1.75 -11.76 30.74
CA LYS A 70 2.58 -12.00 31.92
C LYS A 70 3.95 -11.34 31.81
N LEU A 71 4.61 -11.47 30.66
CA LEU A 71 5.88 -10.79 30.38
C LEU A 71 5.73 -9.26 30.44
N ARG A 72 4.66 -8.72 29.87
CA ARG A 72 4.33 -7.29 29.93
C ARG A 72 4.12 -6.81 31.38
N GLU A 73 3.37 -7.55 32.19
CA GLU A 73 3.15 -7.22 33.61
C GLU A 73 4.47 -7.20 34.41
N GLU A 74 5.37 -8.16 34.20
CA GLU A 74 6.66 -8.19 34.89
C GLU A 74 7.59 -7.05 34.44
N LEU A 75 7.59 -6.70 33.15
CA LEU A 75 8.33 -5.54 32.64
C LEU A 75 7.81 -4.22 33.22
N VAL A 76 6.48 -4.08 33.36
CA VAL A 76 5.85 -2.89 33.96
C VAL A 76 6.18 -2.77 35.46
N LYS A 77 6.42 -3.86 36.18
CA LYS A 77 6.86 -3.82 37.59
C LYS A 77 8.33 -3.39 37.75
N LEU A 78 9.18 -3.74 36.79
CA LEU A 78 10.62 -3.43 36.83
C LEU A 78 10.94 -1.97 36.44
N TYR A 79 10.04 -1.32 35.71
CA TYR A 79 10.25 0.03 35.16
C TYR A 79 10.20 1.19 36.18
N PRO A 80 9.28 1.25 37.17
CA PRO A 80 9.11 2.42 38.03
C PRO A 80 10.30 2.74 38.93
N GLU A 81 10.93 1.75 39.55
CA GLU A 81 12.12 1.95 40.40
C GLU A 81 13.33 2.41 39.57
N ARG A 82 13.47 1.88 38.35
CA ARG A 82 14.62 2.19 37.48
C ARG A 82 14.46 3.53 36.75
N LEU A 83 13.24 3.94 36.40
CA LEU A 83 12.95 5.26 35.85
C LEU A 83 13.16 6.38 36.88
N THR A 84 12.88 6.10 38.16
CA THR A 84 13.13 7.02 39.27
C THR A 84 14.63 7.29 39.43
N LYS A 85 15.47 6.24 39.41
CA LYS A 85 16.94 6.37 39.43
C LYS A 85 17.49 7.13 38.24
N LEU A 86 16.90 6.95 37.05
CA LEU A 86 17.26 7.70 35.83
C LEU A 86 16.96 9.20 35.99
N LYS A 87 15.78 9.55 36.50
CA LYS A 87 15.40 10.96 36.76
C LYS A 87 16.26 11.60 37.85
N GLU A 88 16.59 10.85 38.92
CA GLU A 88 17.49 11.32 39.98
C GLU A 88 18.91 11.56 39.46
N PHE A 89 19.40 10.69 38.57
CA PHE A 89 20.70 10.85 37.92
C PHE A 89 20.70 12.07 36.99
N GLU A 90 19.70 12.22 36.11
CA GLU A 90 19.56 13.38 35.22
C GLU A 90 19.53 14.72 35.98
N GLN A 91 18.79 14.79 37.10
CA GLN A 91 18.76 15.99 37.94
C GLN A 91 20.14 16.31 38.54
N LYS A 92 20.89 15.28 38.94
CA LYS A 92 22.23 15.47 39.51
C LYS A 92 23.23 15.95 38.45
N THR A 93 23.22 15.35 37.26
CA THR A 93 24.05 15.77 36.12
C THR A 93 23.72 17.20 35.66
N GLN A 94 22.44 17.58 35.71
CA GLN A 94 22.01 18.93 35.39
C GLN A 94 22.53 19.95 36.42
N SER A 95 22.47 19.62 37.72
CA SER A 95 23.01 20.48 38.79
C SER A 95 24.54 20.66 38.76
N GLU A 96 25.28 19.63 38.32
CA GLU A 96 26.74 19.70 38.18
C GLU A 96 27.14 20.49 36.92
N SER A 97 26.36 20.42 35.84
CA SER A 97 26.62 21.22 34.64
C SER A 97 26.32 22.72 34.83
N GLU A 98 25.38 23.07 35.70
CA GLU A 98 25.03 24.47 36.03
C GLU A 98 26.00 25.12 37.05
N SER A 99 26.66 24.34 37.90
CA SER A 99 27.59 24.87 38.93
C SER A 99 29.02 25.10 38.44
N GLY A 100 29.42 24.50 37.30
CA GLY A 100 30.72 24.74 36.65
C GLY A 100 31.94 24.17 37.39
N GLU A 101 31.76 23.52 38.54
CA GLU A 101 32.80 22.77 39.25
C GLU A 101 32.62 21.26 38.97
N PHE A 102 33.55 20.68 38.22
CA PHE A 102 33.54 19.26 37.89
C PHE A 102 34.02 18.43 39.10
N ASP A 103 33.13 17.63 39.70
CA ASP A 103 33.48 16.69 40.77
C ASP A 103 34.10 15.40 40.18
N PRO A 104 35.40 15.12 40.41
CA PRO A 104 36.05 13.92 39.92
C PRO A 104 35.45 12.62 40.49
N GLU A 105 34.75 12.67 41.62
CA GLU A 105 34.03 11.53 42.20
C GLU A 105 32.74 11.15 41.43
N PHE A 106 32.32 11.96 40.45
CA PHE A 106 31.16 11.68 39.60
C PHE A 106 31.47 10.67 38.48
N ILE A 107 32.73 10.62 38.00
CA ILE A 107 33.15 9.71 36.90
C ILE A 107 32.89 8.22 37.22
N PRO A 108 33.19 7.69 38.42
CA PRO A 108 32.85 6.32 38.79
C PRO A 108 31.34 6.05 38.80
N VAL A 109 30.53 7.04 39.18
CA VAL A 109 29.06 6.93 39.25
C VAL A 109 28.45 6.90 37.85
N GLU A 110 28.91 7.78 36.95
CA GLU A 110 28.52 7.80 35.54
C GLU A 110 28.91 6.49 34.84
N LYS A 111 30.11 5.97 35.09
CA LYS A 111 30.55 4.66 34.56
C LYS A 111 29.71 3.50 35.06
N ALA A 112 29.32 3.50 36.34
CA ALA A 112 28.43 2.48 36.90
C ALA A 112 27.03 2.55 36.28
N PHE A 113 26.52 3.76 36.04
CA PHE A 113 25.22 4.00 35.42
C PHE A 113 25.19 3.61 33.93
N CYS A 114 26.22 3.97 33.15
CA CYS A 114 26.35 3.52 31.76
C CYS A 114 26.42 1.99 31.64
N LYS A 115 27.07 1.33 32.61
CA LYS A 115 27.10 -0.14 32.69
C LYS A 115 25.70 -0.71 32.94
N GLU A 116 24.93 -0.14 33.86
CA GLU A 116 23.55 -0.56 34.15
C GLU A 116 22.61 -0.36 32.94
N ILE A 117 22.78 0.73 32.17
CA ILE A 117 22.05 0.94 30.90
C ILE A 117 22.44 -0.11 29.85
N GLN A 118 23.71 -0.47 29.77
CA GLN A 118 24.17 -1.48 28.81
C GLN A 118 23.62 -2.87 29.15
N GLU A 119 23.62 -3.25 30.43
CA GLU A 119 23.01 -4.49 30.92
C GLU A 119 21.51 -4.55 30.59
N LEU A 120 20.78 -3.44 30.75
CA LEU A 120 19.37 -3.32 30.36
C LEU A 120 19.13 -3.52 28.86
N LYS A 121 20.01 -2.98 28.01
CA LYS A 121 19.92 -3.15 26.55
C LYS A 121 20.18 -4.61 26.14
N ASP A 122 21.10 -5.27 26.82
CA ASP A 122 21.45 -6.66 26.58
C ASP A 122 20.33 -7.61 27.04
N GLU A 123 19.71 -7.36 28.20
CA GLU A 123 18.52 -8.10 28.67
C GLU A 123 17.34 -7.94 27.71
N ALA A 124 17.06 -6.72 27.23
CA ALA A 124 16.00 -6.47 26.25
C ALA A 124 16.27 -7.16 24.90
N LYS A 125 17.54 -7.31 24.52
CA LYS A 125 17.94 -8.04 23.32
C LYS A 125 17.68 -9.55 23.48
N ILE A 126 18.09 -10.14 24.60
CA ILE A 126 17.83 -11.56 24.92
C ILE A 126 16.32 -11.85 24.90
N LEU A 127 15.51 -10.94 25.47
CA LEU A 127 14.05 -11.10 25.48
C LEU A 127 13.45 -11.10 24.07
N ARG A 128 13.94 -10.21 23.19
CA ARG A 128 13.51 -10.15 21.77
C ARG A 128 13.91 -11.41 21.00
N GLU A 129 15.11 -11.92 21.23
CA GLU A 129 15.59 -13.17 20.61
C GLU A 129 14.77 -14.37 21.08
N TYR A 130 14.44 -14.46 22.37
CA TYR A 130 13.61 -15.52 22.92
C TYR A 130 12.17 -15.50 22.35
N ILE A 131 11.58 -14.30 22.24
CA ILE A 131 10.27 -14.11 21.58
C ILE A 131 10.35 -14.52 20.10
N GLY A 132 11.43 -14.16 19.40
CA GLY A 132 11.66 -14.55 18.01
C GLY A 132 11.77 -16.07 17.82
N GLN A 133 12.52 -16.75 18.69
CA GLN A 133 12.66 -18.22 18.65
C GLN A 133 11.33 -18.92 18.96
N LEU A 134 10.54 -18.40 19.91
CA LEU A 134 9.19 -18.91 20.16
C LEU A 134 8.29 -18.75 18.92
N LEU A 135 8.36 -17.62 18.22
CA LEU A 135 7.60 -17.39 16.99
C LEU A 135 8.03 -18.33 15.84
N ILE A 136 9.32 -18.64 15.70
CA ILE A 136 9.85 -19.56 14.68
C ILE A 136 9.41 -21.01 14.96
N LEU A 137 9.53 -21.47 16.20
CA LEU A 137 9.05 -22.79 16.60
C LEU A 137 7.54 -22.96 16.38
N LEU A 138 6.79 -21.85 16.45
CA LEU A 138 5.35 -21.83 16.20
C LEU A 138 5.00 -21.86 14.70
N THR A 139 5.87 -21.36 13.81
CA THR A 139 5.64 -21.39 12.35
C THR A 139 6.11 -22.68 11.69
N GLU A 140 7.20 -23.29 12.17
CA GLU A 140 7.77 -24.51 11.56
C GLU A 140 6.94 -25.78 11.83
N GLN A 141 6.15 -25.83 12.92
CA GLN A 141 5.24 -26.96 13.19
C GLN A 141 3.92 -26.90 12.42
N ASP A 142 3.52 -25.73 11.92
CA ASP A 142 2.29 -25.58 11.13
C ASP A 142 2.50 -26.06 9.68
N ASP A 143 3.71 -25.95 9.12
CA ASP A 143 4.00 -26.37 7.74
C ASP A 143 4.09 -27.91 7.58
N GLU A 144 4.55 -28.66 8.58
CA GLU A 144 4.61 -30.14 8.52
C GLU A 144 3.24 -30.82 8.66
N GLU A 145 2.29 -30.25 9.39
CA GLU A 145 0.92 -30.80 9.51
C GLU A 145 0.04 -30.42 8.30
N PHE A 146 0.27 -29.26 7.67
CA PHE A 146 -0.47 -28.83 6.47
C PHE A 146 0.06 -29.47 5.17
N ALA A 147 1.35 -29.76 5.06
CA ALA A 147 1.94 -30.33 3.84
C ALA A 147 1.52 -31.79 3.57
N ASN A 148 1.13 -32.55 4.59
CA ASN A 148 0.83 -33.99 4.46
C ASN A 148 -0.59 -34.32 3.96
N ASP A 149 -1.51 -33.35 3.85
CA ASP A 149 -2.90 -33.56 3.39
C ASP A 149 -3.19 -32.91 2.00
N GLY A 150 -2.15 -32.45 1.27
CA GLY A 150 -2.28 -31.60 0.07
C GLY A 150 -2.65 -32.28 -1.27
N ASP A 151 -2.63 -33.62 -1.36
CA ASP A 151 -2.75 -34.32 -2.66
C ASP A 151 -4.16 -34.81 -3.03
N GLU A 152 -5.16 -34.67 -2.15
CA GLU A 152 -6.56 -34.89 -2.50
C GLU A 152 -7.35 -33.61 -2.20
N LEU A 153 -7.66 -32.79 -3.23
CA LEU A 153 -8.80 -31.84 -3.33
C LEU A 153 -8.48 -30.60 -4.20
N SER A 154 -8.10 -30.79 -5.47
CA SER A 154 -8.05 -29.70 -6.46
C SER A 154 -9.42 -29.28 -7.02
N ASP A 155 -10.51 -29.93 -6.59
CA ASP A 155 -11.87 -29.61 -7.03
C ASP A 155 -12.77 -29.39 -5.81
N ILE A 156 -13.42 -28.22 -5.76
CA ILE A 156 -14.39 -27.72 -4.75
C ILE A 156 -13.76 -26.76 -3.72
N ASP A 157 -13.35 -25.58 -4.20
CA ASP A 157 -13.06 -24.41 -3.37
C ASP A 157 -14.08 -23.28 -3.64
N GLU A 158 -15.37 -23.56 -3.47
CA GLU A 158 -16.40 -22.52 -3.69
C GLU A 158 -17.42 -22.33 -2.56
N ARG A 159 -17.50 -23.19 -1.55
CA ARG A 159 -18.45 -22.98 -0.44
C ARG A 159 -17.92 -23.59 0.85
N ILE A 160 -17.32 -22.75 1.69
CA ILE A 160 -17.40 -22.72 3.17
C ILE A 160 -16.33 -21.69 3.62
N SER A 161 -16.71 -20.41 3.64
CA SER A 161 -15.98 -19.37 4.37
C SER A 161 -16.27 -19.58 5.86
N ILE A 162 -15.32 -20.15 6.59
CA ILE A 162 -15.29 -20.10 8.05
C ILE A 162 -14.28 -19.02 8.40
N ASN A 163 -14.79 -17.81 8.70
CA ASN A 163 -13.97 -16.77 9.31
C ASN A 163 -13.46 -17.27 10.66
N PRO A 164 -12.14 -17.27 10.94
CA PRO A 164 -11.69 -17.35 12.31
C PRO A 164 -12.22 -16.12 13.07
N PRO A 165 -12.78 -16.28 14.27
CA PRO A 165 -13.20 -15.20 15.13
C PRO A 165 -11.97 -14.36 15.49
N THR A 166 -12.01 -13.12 15.03
CA THR A 166 -11.14 -12.04 15.46
C THR A 166 -11.29 -11.90 16.97
N PRO A 167 -10.19 -11.89 17.77
CA PRO A 167 -10.28 -11.53 19.17
C PRO A 167 -10.77 -10.09 19.26
N ASN A 168 -11.95 -9.89 19.85
CA ASN A 168 -12.47 -8.58 20.22
C ASN A 168 -11.53 -7.95 21.28
N LEU A 169 -10.52 -7.20 20.83
CA LEU A 169 -9.78 -6.25 21.67
C LEU A 169 -10.58 -4.95 21.73
N LYS A 170 -11.69 -4.98 22.47
CA LYS A 170 -12.34 -3.78 23.01
C LYS A 170 -12.48 -3.96 24.51
N SER A 171 -11.57 -3.37 25.26
CA SER A 171 -11.85 -2.43 26.34
C SER A 171 -10.69 -2.37 27.34
N ASN A 172 -10.36 -1.13 27.70
CA ASN A 172 -9.72 -0.68 28.93
C ASN A 172 -8.28 -1.15 29.17
N ASN A 173 -7.32 -0.34 28.72
CA ASN A 173 -6.27 0.24 29.58
C ASN A 173 -5.18 0.90 28.72
N ASP A 174 -5.26 2.22 28.55
CA ASP A 174 -4.11 3.10 28.24
C ASP A 174 -4.37 4.51 28.78
N ILE A 175 -4.71 4.58 30.08
CA ILE A 175 -4.80 5.84 30.85
C ILE A 175 -3.42 6.29 31.38
N PHE A 176 -2.35 5.52 31.17
CA PHE A 176 -1.05 5.78 31.83
C PHE A 176 -0.02 6.60 31.04
N PHE A 177 -0.26 6.94 29.76
CA PHE A 177 0.69 7.71 28.94
C PHE A 177 0.24 9.12 28.54
N GLN A 178 -0.98 9.53 28.91
CA GLN A 178 -1.58 10.81 28.48
C GLN A 178 -1.55 11.91 29.56
N HIS A 179 -1.00 11.68 30.75
CA HIS A 179 -1.16 12.61 31.88
C HIS A 179 0.07 13.43 32.31
N GLU A 180 1.22 13.31 31.64
CA GLU A 180 2.45 14.05 32.02
C GLU A 180 3.00 14.97 30.92
N LEU A 181 2.36 15.03 29.74
CA LEU A 181 2.73 15.95 28.64
C LEU A 181 1.85 17.21 28.55
N ALA A 182 0.91 17.39 29.50
CA ALA A 182 -0.06 18.48 29.47
C ALA A 182 0.27 19.66 30.41
N SER A 183 1.37 19.63 31.18
CA SER A 183 1.66 20.66 32.20
C SER A 183 2.71 21.72 31.85
N GLU A 184 3.33 21.72 30.66
CA GLU A 184 4.35 22.73 30.30
C GLU A 184 3.96 23.63 29.12
N LYS A 185 2.70 24.07 29.09
CA LYS A 185 2.32 25.28 28.36
C LYS A 185 1.89 26.37 29.33
N LYS A 186 2.86 27.14 29.81
CA LYS A 186 2.81 28.60 30.04
C LYS A 186 4.05 29.02 30.84
N ASN A 187 5.04 29.57 30.15
CA ASN A 187 5.62 30.86 30.53
C ASN A 187 6.36 31.45 29.33
N SER A 188 6.29 32.77 29.25
CA SER A 188 6.47 33.59 28.07
C SER A 188 7.82 34.31 28.04
N CYS A 189 8.40 34.40 26.83
CA CYS A 189 9.24 35.51 26.32
C CYS A 189 10.68 35.64 26.91
N PRO A 190 11.56 36.48 26.33
CA PRO A 190 12.24 36.40 25.01
C PRO A 190 13.77 36.42 25.16
N PHE A 191 14.58 35.93 24.21
CA PHE A 191 15.94 36.47 24.04
C PHE A 191 16.45 36.33 22.60
N GLU A 192 16.92 37.47 22.08
CA GLU A 192 17.63 37.64 20.82
C GLU A 192 18.98 36.91 20.83
N VAL A 193 19.34 36.35 19.67
CA VAL A 193 20.60 35.68 19.42
C VAL A 193 21.71 36.73 19.23
N ALA A 194 22.69 36.75 20.14
CA ALA A 194 23.98 37.36 19.89
C ALA A 194 24.94 36.30 19.36
N ILE A 195 25.46 36.55 18.15
CA ILE A 195 26.47 35.74 17.47
C ILE A 195 27.83 36.13 18.05
N ASP A 196 28.56 35.18 18.63
CA ASP A 196 30.00 35.32 18.90
C ASP A 196 30.83 34.24 18.20
N LYS A 197 32.01 34.67 17.74
CA LYS A 197 32.96 33.99 16.85
C LYS A 197 33.67 32.79 17.50
N PRO A 198 34.21 31.85 16.69
CA PRO A 198 34.78 30.60 17.19
C PRO A 198 36.19 30.80 17.77
N SER A 199 36.42 30.30 18.99
CA SER A 199 37.76 30.09 19.53
C SER A 199 38.23 28.67 19.21
N GLU A 200 39.39 28.60 18.56
CA GLU A 200 40.10 27.40 18.12
C GLU A 200 40.29 26.38 19.25
N LEU A 201 39.78 25.15 19.06
CA LEU A 201 40.19 23.98 19.84
C LEU A 201 40.96 23.02 18.94
N THR A 202 42.21 22.82 19.34
CA THR A 202 43.23 21.98 18.72
C THR A 202 42.79 20.51 18.66
N SER A 203 42.86 19.93 17.47
CA SER A 203 42.54 18.54 17.16
C SER A 203 43.53 17.55 17.76
N SER A 204 43.06 16.66 18.64
CA SER A 204 43.60 15.30 18.75
C SER A 204 42.53 14.36 18.20
N PRO A 205 42.82 13.49 17.22
CA PRO A 205 41.81 12.63 16.63
C PRO A 205 41.42 11.55 17.64
N ILE A 206 40.20 11.63 18.16
CA ILE A 206 39.54 10.49 18.79
C ILE A 206 39.22 9.52 17.65
N GLU A 207 39.95 8.40 17.56
CA GLU A 207 39.55 7.26 16.74
C GLU A 207 38.23 6.72 17.28
N ILE A 208 37.13 7.16 16.69
CA ILE A 208 35.82 6.54 16.88
C ILE A 208 35.85 5.24 16.08
N SER A 209 35.95 4.12 16.79
CA SER A 209 35.69 2.79 16.23
C SER A 209 34.23 2.75 15.78
N PHE A 210 34.01 2.85 14.47
CA PHE A 210 32.72 2.59 13.83
C PHE A 210 32.38 1.11 14.05
N LYS A 211 31.66 0.79 15.14
CA LYS A 211 30.91 -0.47 15.20
C LYS A 211 29.92 -0.43 14.05
N GLU A 212 30.12 -1.32 13.10
CA GLU A 212 29.35 -1.47 11.85
C GLU A 212 27.86 -1.28 12.11
N ILE A 213 27.28 -0.24 11.50
CA ILE A 213 25.82 -0.08 11.42
C ILE A 213 25.30 -1.34 10.73
N PRO A 214 24.35 -2.09 11.32
CA PRO A 214 23.86 -3.31 10.70
C PRO A 214 23.32 -2.98 9.30
N ILE A 215 23.91 -3.65 8.29
CA ILE A 215 23.55 -3.45 6.89
C ILE A 215 22.08 -3.84 6.72
N ASN A 216 21.27 -2.93 6.19
CA ASN A 216 19.87 -3.22 5.90
C ASN A 216 19.81 -4.37 4.87
N PRO A 217 19.17 -5.52 5.18
CA PRO A 217 19.19 -6.69 4.31
C PRO A 217 18.58 -6.42 2.92
N ILE A 218 17.65 -5.48 2.82
CA ILE A 218 17.02 -5.08 1.55
C ILE A 218 18.04 -4.41 0.64
N ILE A 219 19.01 -3.67 1.18
CA ILE A 219 20.06 -3.03 0.37
C ILE A 219 20.94 -4.10 -0.27
N GLU A 220 21.31 -5.15 0.46
CA GLU A 220 22.11 -6.25 -0.09
C GLU A 220 21.32 -7.13 -1.06
N GLU A 221 20.05 -7.42 -0.76
CA GLU A 221 19.14 -8.07 -1.71
C GLU A 221 19.07 -7.27 -3.02
N SER A 222 18.92 -5.96 -2.91
CA SER A 222 18.84 -5.07 -4.07
C SER A 222 20.11 -5.08 -4.89
N LYS A 223 21.29 -5.00 -4.28
CA LYS A 223 22.58 -5.09 -5.00
C LYS A 223 22.72 -6.40 -5.77
N ASN A 224 22.24 -7.50 -5.18
CA ASN A 224 22.34 -8.85 -5.74
C ASN A 224 21.17 -9.23 -6.66
N TRP A 225 20.17 -8.36 -6.81
CA TRP A 225 19.02 -8.61 -7.67
C TRP A 225 19.43 -8.76 -9.14
N GLU A 226 18.87 -9.75 -9.82
CA GLU A 226 19.10 -10.05 -11.23
C GLU A 226 17.78 -10.39 -11.95
N PRO A 227 17.71 -10.23 -13.29
CA PRO A 227 16.54 -10.62 -14.07
C PRO A 227 16.13 -12.09 -13.86
N LEU A 228 14.82 -12.32 -13.80
CA LEU A 228 14.23 -13.62 -13.50
C LEU A 228 14.24 -14.57 -14.72
N PRO A 229 14.29 -15.89 -14.50
CA PRO A 229 14.37 -16.89 -15.58
C PRO A 229 12.99 -17.27 -16.16
N TYR A 230 12.09 -16.30 -16.33
CA TYR A 230 10.73 -16.52 -16.85
C TYR A 230 10.52 -15.86 -18.20
N SER A 231 9.61 -16.41 -19.00
CA SER A 231 9.28 -15.91 -20.34
C SER A 231 7.80 -16.10 -20.71
N ASP A 232 6.98 -16.57 -19.77
CA ASP A 232 5.56 -16.76 -19.95
C ASP A 232 4.79 -15.44 -19.86
N ASP A 233 3.60 -15.41 -20.47
CA ASP A 233 2.77 -14.22 -20.60
C ASP A 233 1.81 -14.05 -19.39
N TYR A 234 2.37 -14.02 -18.18
CA TYR A 234 1.61 -14.01 -16.92
C TYR A 234 0.81 -12.72 -16.72
N ARG A 235 -0.42 -12.85 -16.23
CA ARG A 235 -1.27 -11.73 -15.77
C ARG A 235 -1.92 -12.10 -14.44
N ALA A 236 -2.00 -11.15 -13.51
CA ALA A 236 -2.60 -11.37 -12.20
C ALA A 236 -4.05 -11.83 -12.28
N SER A 237 -4.53 -12.52 -11.24
CA SER A 237 -5.89 -13.10 -11.20
C SER A 237 -7.02 -12.08 -11.31
N ASN A 238 -6.77 -10.82 -10.94
CA ASN A 238 -7.70 -9.70 -11.08
C ASN A 238 -7.53 -8.92 -12.41
N ALA A 239 -6.62 -9.34 -13.29
CA ALA A 239 -6.49 -8.76 -14.63
C ALA A 239 -7.67 -9.17 -15.50
N TYR A 240 -8.36 -8.18 -16.08
CA TYR A 240 -9.54 -8.43 -16.90
C TYR A 240 -9.17 -8.91 -18.30
N THR A 241 -9.99 -9.72 -18.94
CA THR A 241 -9.68 -10.32 -20.25
C THR A 241 -9.37 -9.31 -21.36
N SER A 242 -10.10 -8.19 -21.43
CA SER A 242 -9.81 -7.09 -22.37
C SER A 242 -8.84 -6.04 -21.84
N GLY A 243 -8.47 -6.14 -20.57
CA GLY A 243 -7.36 -5.43 -19.96
C GLY A 243 -7.67 -4.56 -18.75
N GLY A 244 -6.59 -4.17 -18.07
CA GLY A 244 -6.62 -3.51 -16.76
C GLY A 244 -7.06 -4.42 -15.62
N PHE A 245 -7.31 -3.83 -14.45
CA PHE A 245 -7.75 -4.54 -13.26
C PHE A 245 -9.27 -4.50 -13.14
N ALA A 246 -9.93 -5.64 -12.91
CA ALA A 246 -11.35 -5.69 -12.61
C ALA A 246 -11.62 -5.53 -11.10
N LEU A 247 -12.67 -4.79 -10.76
CA LEU A 247 -13.20 -4.81 -9.40
C LEU A 247 -14.08 -6.06 -9.23
N LEU A 248 -13.51 -7.10 -8.62
CA LEU A 248 -14.18 -8.38 -8.42
C LEU A 248 -15.20 -8.35 -7.27
N ASP A 249 -14.98 -7.51 -6.26
CA ASP A 249 -15.89 -7.39 -5.12
C ASP A 249 -17.22 -6.73 -5.49
N GLN A 250 -18.27 -7.54 -5.59
CA GLN A 250 -19.61 -7.10 -5.94
C GLN A 250 -20.25 -6.17 -4.89
N GLN A 251 -19.83 -6.25 -3.62
CA GLN A 251 -20.32 -5.34 -2.59
C GLN A 251 -19.81 -3.92 -2.86
N THR A 252 -18.51 -3.77 -3.12
CA THR A 252 -17.92 -2.47 -3.49
C THR A 252 -18.48 -1.94 -4.81
N VAL A 253 -18.67 -2.79 -5.84
CA VAL A 253 -19.32 -2.38 -7.10
C VAL A 253 -20.72 -1.79 -6.84
N THR A 254 -21.53 -2.49 -6.05
CA THR A 254 -22.90 -2.06 -5.73
C THR A 254 -22.89 -0.75 -4.93
N LYS A 255 -21.99 -0.64 -3.94
CA LYS A 255 -21.77 0.54 -3.12
C LYS A 255 -21.42 1.77 -3.97
N LEU A 256 -20.41 1.66 -4.84
CA LEU A 256 -19.95 2.74 -5.72
C LEU A 256 -21.05 3.17 -6.70
N ARG A 257 -21.79 2.22 -7.29
CA ARG A 257 -22.92 2.51 -8.19
C ARG A 257 -24.08 3.22 -7.50
N SER A 258 -24.40 2.81 -6.26
CA SER A 258 -25.43 3.48 -5.44
C SER A 258 -25.06 4.94 -5.23
N VAL A 259 -23.83 5.22 -4.79
CA VAL A 259 -23.35 6.59 -4.60
C VAL A 259 -23.34 7.39 -5.91
N GLY A 260 -22.87 6.80 -7.02
CA GLY A 260 -22.90 7.46 -8.32
C GLY A 260 -24.32 7.88 -8.73
N LYS A 261 -25.32 7.02 -8.52
CA LYS A 261 -26.73 7.32 -8.80
C LYS A 261 -27.29 8.40 -7.87
N GLU A 262 -26.90 8.41 -6.60
CA GLU A 262 -27.27 9.45 -5.63
C GLU A 262 -26.72 10.81 -6.04
N ILE A 263 -25.44 10.90 -6.38
CA ILE A 263 -24.80 12.14 -6.84
C ILE A 263 -25.51 12.70 -8.08
N ILE A 264 -25.81 11.84 -9.08
CA ILE A 264 -26.55 12.26 -10.27
C ILE A 264 -27.94 12.80 -9.90
N ARG A 265 -28.65 12.14 -8.97
CA ARG A 265 -29.96 12.58 -8.50
C ARG A 265 -29.88 13.95 -7.82
N GLU A 266 -28.89 14.16 -6.94
CA GLU A 266 -28.69 15.43 -6.24
C GLU A 266 -28.28 16.56 -7.20
N MET A 267 -27.43 16.27 -8.20
CA MET A 267 -27.14 17.20 -9.29
C MET A 267 -28.40 17.60 -10.04
N GLY A 268 -29.24 16.62 -10.43
CA GLY A 268 -30.50 16.87 -11.12
C GLY A 268 -31.45 17.74 -10.29
N LYS A 269 -31.60 17.47 -8.99
CA LYS A 269 -32.41 18.31 -8.08
C LYS A 269 -31.91 19.75 -8.02
N LYS A 270 -30.59 19.98 -7.93
CA LYS A 270 -30.01 21.33 -7.89
C LYS A 270 -30.22 22.11 -9.19
N ILE A 271 -30.09 21.43 -10.33
CA ILE A 271 -30.40 22.03 -11.64
C ILE A 271 -31.88 22.42 -11.71
N LEU A 272 -32.78 21.51 -11.35
CA LEU A 272 -34.23 21.74 -11.38
C LEU A 272 -34.69 22.82 -10.40
N SER A 273 -34.01 22.98 -9.25
CA SER A 273 -34.31 24.02 -8.26
C SER A 273 -33.71 25.39 -8.59
N GLY A 274 -32.99 25.52 -9.71
CA GLY A 274 -32.34 26.77 -10.13
C GLY A 274 -31.05 27.11 -9.36
N ASN A 275 -30.58 26.24 -8.45
CA ASN A 275 -29.32 26.41 -7.75
C ASN A 275 -28.17 25.79 -8.58
N LEU A 276 -27.58 26.60 -9.47
CA LEU A 276 -26.54 26.15 -10.39
C LEU A 276 -25.15 25.97 -9.74
N ASN A 277 -25.01 26.10 -8.42
CA ASN A 277 -23.74 25.84 -7.75
C ASN A 277 -23.48 24.33 -7.55
N LEU A 278 -23.13 23.67 -8.65
CA LEU A 278 -22.85 22.23 -8.70
C LEU A 278 -21.50 21.86 -8.06
N THR A 279 -20.64 22.83 -7.78
CA THR A 279 -19.32 22.61 -7.13
C THR A 279 -19.42 22.16 -5.68
N GLN A 280 -20.60 22.30 -5.05
CA GLN A 280 -20.85 21.98 -3.65
C GLN A 280 -21.32 20.54 -3.40
N ILE A 281 -21.39 19.68 -4.42
CA ILE A 281 -21.77 18.27 -4.20
C ILE A 281 -20.50 17.51 -3.83
N SER A 282 -20.35 17.27 -2.52
CA SER A 282 -19.24 16.49 -1.98
C SER A 282 -19.49 15.00 -2.17
N PHE A 283 -18.45 14.25 -2.56
CA PHE A 283 -18.54 12.81 -2.71
C PHE A 283 -18.70 12.15 -1.32
N PRO A 284 -19.66 11.23 -1.11
CA PRO A 284 -19.88 10.59 0.19
C PRO A 284 -18.68 9.79 0.69
N ILE A 285 -18.36 9.91 1.98
CA ILE A 285 -17.17 9.29 2.57
C ILE A 285 -17.22 7.75 2.57
N ARG A 286 -18.41 7.15 2.55
CA ARG A 286 -18.60 5.68 2.49
C ARG A 286 -18.04 5.00 1.23
N CYS A 287 -17.70 5.79 0.21
CA CYS A 287 -17.03 5.36 -1.03
C CYS A 287 -15.61 5.91 -1.16
N MET A 288 -15.07 6.47 -0.09
CA MET A 288 -13.69 6.89 -0.01
C MET A 288 -12.84 5.84 0.70
N GLN A 289 -11.57 5.81 0.36
CA GLN A 289 -10.59 5.06 1.14
C GLN A 289 -10.19 5.85 2.39
N GLY A 290 -9.75 5.16 3.43
CA GLY A 290 -9.14 5.73 4.64
C GLY A 290 -7.76 6.34 4.41
N ASN A 291 -7.56 7.03 3.29
CA ASN A 291 -6.30 7.61 2.84
C ASN A 291 -6.57 8.87 2.01
N THR A 292 -5.66 9.83 2.04
CA THR A 292 -5.69 10.99 1.15
C THR A 292 -4.92 10.74 -0.15
N ALA A 293 -5.01 11.67 -1.11
CA ALA A 293 -4.21 11.60 -2.32
C ALA A 293 -2.68 11.64 -2.04
N LEU A 294 -2.24 12.20 -0.90
CA LEU A 294 -0.82 12.17 -0.49
C LEU A 294 -0.35 10.74 -0.21
N HIS A 295 -1.17 9.92 0.46
CA HIS A 295 -0.86 8.52 0.69
C HIS A 295 -0.70 7.75 -0.61
N ASN A 296 -1.63 7.95 -1.56
CA ASN A 296 -1.54 7.30 -2.87
C ASN A 296 -0.29 7.76 -3.63
N THR A 297 0.11 9.01 -3.47
CA THR A 297 1.34 9.56 -4.06
C THR A 297 2.57 8.82 -3.53
N LEU A 298 2.70 8.70 -2.21
CA LEU A 298 3.83 8.03 -1.58
C LEU A 298 3.82 6.51 -1.81
N LYS A 299 2.65 5.89 -1.93
CA LYS A 299 2.50 4.47 -2.33
C LYS A 299 2.96 4.18 -3.77
N THR A 300 3.27 5.19 -4.59
CA THR A 300 3.94 4.93 -5.87
C THR A 300 5.41 4.55 -5.71
N ALA A 301 5.95 4.62 -4.48
CA ALA A 301 7.33 4.28 -4.15
C ALA A 301 7.54 2.83 -3.67
N LEU A 302 6.48 2.01 -3.61
CA LEU A 302 6.53 0.66 -3.00
C LEU A 302 7.52 -0.30 -3.67
N MET A 303 8.02 0.02 -4.86
CA MET A 303 8.98 -0.81 -5.61
C MET A 303 10.39 -0.19 -5.62
N ASN A 304 10.54 1.02 -5.10
CA ASN A 304 11.81 1.74 -5.06
C ASN A 304 12.90 1.00 -4.26
N PRO A 305 12.60 0.36 -3.10
CA PRO A 305 13.63 -0.27 -2.30
C PRO A 305 14.46 -1.30 -3.06
N LEU A 306 13.85 -2.10 -3.93
CA LEU A 306 14.57 -3.04 -4.79
C LEU A 306 15.25 -2.35 -5.96
N TYR A 307 14.45 -1.66 -6.78
CA TYR A 307 14.89 -1.25 -8.11
C TYR A 307 15.70 0.04 -8.12
N LEU A 308 15.32 1.06 -7.34
CA LEU A 308 16.07 2.31 -7.28
C LEU A 308 17.34 2.18 -6.44
N THR A 309 17.32 1.33 -5.40
CA THR A 309 18.54 0.98 -4.69
C THR A 309 19.52 0.24 -5.60
N LYS A 310 19.10 -0.79 -6.36
CA LYS A 310 19.98 -1.40 -7.39
C LYS A 310 20.48 -0.35 -8.38
N ALA A 311 19.58 0.51 -8.88
CA ALA A 311 19.90 1.54 -9.86
C ALA A 311 21.01 2.50 -9.38
N ALA A 312 21.05 2.81 -8.09
CA ALA A 312 22.10 3.65 -7.49
C ALA A 312 23.51 3.02 -7.57
N TYR A 313 23.62 1.70 -7.73
CA TYR A 313 24.89 0.98 -7.89
C TYR A 313 25.23 0.60 -9.35
N ILE A 314 24.38 0.96 -10.31
CA ILE A 314 24.59 0.68 -11.74
C ILE A 314 25.27 1.87 -12.40
N ASN A 315 26.39 1.66 -13.09
CA ASN A 315 27.10 2.71 -13.85
C ASN A 315 26.58 2.88 -15.29
N ASP A 316 25.99 1.83 -15.88
CA ASP A 316 25.45 1.92 -17.24
C ASP A 316 24.14 2.74 -17.23
N PRO A 317 24.09 3.93 -17.86
CA PRO A 317 22.91 4.78 -17.85
C PRO A 317 21.67 4.11 -18.47
N VAL A 318 21.85 3.20 -19.44
CA VAL A 318 20.74 2.48 -20.07
C VAL A 318 20.16 1.46 -19.09
N GLU A 319 21.01 0.65 -18.46
CA GLU A 319 20.58 -0.32 -17.45
C GLU A 319 19.91 0.38 -16.25
N ARG A 320 20.45 1.52 -15.82
CA ARG A 320 19.81 2.34 -14.78
C ARG A 320 18.42 2.82 -15.20
N MET A 321 18.27 3.26 -16.45
CA MET A 321 16.99 3.66 -17.01
C MET A 321 15.98 2.50 -17.03
N LYS A 322 16.40 1.26 -17.33
CA LYS A 322 15.52 0.08 -17.23
C LYS A 322 14.98 -0.09 -15.81
N LEU A 323 15.85 -0.01 -14.80
CA LEU A 323 15.45 -0.15 -13.39
C LEU A 323 14.49 0.97 -12.95
N VAL A 324 14.69 2.21 -13.40
CA VAL A 324 13.75 3.33 -13.16
C VAL A 324 12.38 3.06 -13.79
N ILE A 325 12.36 2.58 -15.03
CA ILE A 325 11.12 2.21 -15.72
C ILE A 325 10.41 1.09 -14.94
N VAL A 326 11.13 0.05 -14.55
CA VAL A 326 10.57 -1.09 -13.80
C VAL A 326 10.01 -0.64 -12.46
N SER A 327 10.77 0.13 -11.67
CA SER A 327 10.30 0.68 -10.39
C SER A 327 9.00 1.45 -10.54
N SER A 328 8.88 2.23 -11.62
CA SER A 328 7.74 3.10 -11.87
C SER A 328 6.49 2.34 -12.32
N ILE A 329 6.64 1.35 -13.21
CA ILE A 329 5.50 0.66 -13.82
C ILE A 329 5.03 -0.52 -12.97
N SER A 330 5.96 -1.23 -12.32
CA SER A 330 5.60 -2.35 -11.43
C SER A 330 4.75 -1.93 -10.23
N SER A 331 4.78 -0.65 -9.81
CA SER A 331 3.94 -0.17 -8.72
C SER A 331 2.44 -0.14 -9.06
N PHE A 332 2.07 -0.16 -10.34
CA PHE A 332 0.69 0.08 -10.79
C PHE A 332 -0.29 -0.97 -10.29
N ILE A 333 0.16 -2.22 -10.19
CA ILE A 333 -0.64 -3.32 -9.61
C ILE A 333 -1.01 -3.07 -8.15
N HIS A 334 -0.19 -2.32 -7.42
CA HIS A 334 -0.38 -2.02 -6.00
C HIS A 334 -1.14 -0.71 -5.75
N THR A 335 -1.16 0.19 -6.73
CA THR A 335 -1.84 1.50 -6.62
C THR A 335 -3.21 1.54 -7.31
N SER A 336 -3.67 0.41 -7.85
CA SER A 336 -4.98 0.31 -8.49
C SER A 336 -6.12 0.21 -7.47
N THR A 337 -6.67 1.36 -7.05
CA THR A 337 -7.80 1.44 -6.10
C THR A 337 -9.04 2.06 -6.74
N PHE A 338 -10.22 1.47 -6.50
CA PHE A 338 -11.51 1.98 -7.03
C PHE A 338 -12.19 2.99 -6.10
N GLU A 339 -11.89 2.94 -4.81
CA GLU A 339 -12.39 3.91 -3.85
C GLU A 339 -11.62 5.22 -3.98
N LYS A 340 -12.34 6.33 -3.89
CA LYS A 340 -11.73 7.64 -4.12
C LYS A 340 -10.88 8.03 -2.90
N PRO A 341 -9.62 8.50 -3.05
CA PRO A 341 -8.92 9.16 -1.96
C PRO A 341 -9.72 10.35 -1.42
N LEU A 342 -9.58 10.60 -0.11
CA LEU A 342 -9.90 11.90 0.45
C LEU A 342 -9.03 12.97 -0.24
N ASN A 343 -9.64 14.10 -0.57
CA ASN A 343 -8.87 15.22 -1.13
C ASN A 343 -8.04 15.81 0.03
N PRO A 344 -6.72 15.96 -0.15
CA PRO A 344 -5.92 16.67 0.85
C PRO A 344 -6.37 18.13 0.96
N VAL A 345 -6.35 18.68 2.17
CA VAL A 345 -6.54 20.12 2.38
C VAL A 345 -5.26 20.88 2.03
N LEU A 346 -5.37 22.18 1.73
CA LEU A 346 -4.21 23.02 1.44
C LEU A 346 -3.27 23.07 2.66
N GLY A 347 -1.99 22.75 2.46
CA GLY A 347 -0.97 22.68 3.53
C GLY A 347 -0.96 21.36 4.31
N GLU A 348 -1.78 20.37 3.92
CA GLU A 348 -1.68 19.02 4.47
C GLU A 348 -0.35 18.38 4.07
N THR A 349 0.30 17.71 5.02
CA THR A 349 1.58 17.02 4.84
C THR A 349 1.41 15.52 5.04
N LEU A 350 2.37 14.73 4.58
CA LEU A 350 2.48 13.31 4.94
C LEU A 350 3.94 12.92 4.94
N HIS A 351 4.38 12.22 5.99
CA HIS A 351 5.73 11.69 6.11
C HIS A 351 5.73 10.18 6.39
N GLY A 352 6.72 9.47 5.86
CA GLY A 352 6.89 8.05 6.14
C GLY A 352 8.24 7.49 5.71
N TYR A 353 8.42 6.20 5.99
CA TYR A 353 9.65 5.46 5.72
C TYR A 353 9.36 4.16 4.97
N LEU A 354 10.21 3.79 4.03
CA LEU A 354 10.25 2.45 3.44
C LEU A 354 11.17 1.54 4.25
N GLU A 355 11.05 0.24 4.04
CA GLU A 355 11.79 -0.79 4.78
C GLU A 355 13.32 -0.73 4.57
N ASP A 356 13.79 -0.20 3.43
CA ASP A 356 15.21 0.02 3.15
C ASP A 356 15.79 1.24 3.89
N GLY A 357 14.96 2.03 4.57
CA GLY A 357 15.32 3.28 5.22
C GLY A 357 15.12 4.52 4.34
N SER A 358 14.52 4.39 3.16
CA SER A 358 14.15 5.56 2.36
C SER A 358 13.12 6.42 3.10
N GLU A 359 13.24 7.74 2.95
CA GLU A 359 12.35 8.74 3.55
C GLU A 359 11.41 9.32 2.51
N LEU A 360 10.14 9.53 2.87
CA LEU A 360 9.06 9.89 1.96
C LEU A 360 8.31 11.10 2.50
N TYR A 361 8.25 12.17 1.72
CA TYR A 361 7.62 13.43 2.06
C TYR A 361 6.59 13.79 1.01
N ALA A 362 5.41 14.27 1.43
CA ALA A 362 4.43 14.86 0.53
C ALA A 362 3.72 16.06 1.16
N GLU A 363 3.32 17.01 0.33
CA GLU A 363 2.55 18.19 0.74
C GLU A 363 1.51 18.59 -0.32
N GLN A 364 0.30 18.93 0.12
CA GLN A 364 -0.69 19.57 -0.72
C GLN A 364 -0.45 21.09 -0.83
N SER A 365 0.43 21.45 -1.76
CA SER A 365 0.82 22.84 -2.02
C SER A 365 -0.27 23.74 -2.65
N SER A 366 -1.28 23.17 -3.31
CA SER A 366 -2.37 23.94 -3.93
C SER A 366 -3.69 23.16 -3.93
N HIS A 367 -4.82 23.85 -3.83
CA HIS A 367 -6.16 23.22 -3.85
C HIS A 367 -6.99 23.56 -5.10
N HIS A 368 -6.72 24.69 -5.74
CA HIS A 368 -7.40 25.12 -6.97
C HIS A 368 -6.36 25.71 -7.95
N PRO A 369 -5.76 24.88 -8.83
CA PRO A 369 -5.97 23.43 -8.99
C PRO A 369 -5.32 22.59 -7.87
N PRO A 370 -5.75 21.33 -7.65
CA PRO A 370 -5.18 20.46 -6.63
C PRO A 370 -3.78 19.97 -7.04
N VAL A 371 -2.74 20.46 -6.36
CA VAL A 371 -1.34 20.06 -6.62
C VAL A 371 -0.69 19.51 -5.35
N SER A 372 -0.22 18.26 -5.44
CA SER A 372 0.52 17.57 -4.39
C SER A 372 1.99 17.44 -4.81
N HIS A 373 2.92 17.99 -4.05
CA HIS A 373 4.35 17.78 -4.24
C HIS A 373 4.82 16.60 -3.39
N PHE A 374 5.87 15.92 -3.83
CA PHE A 374 6.51 14.86 -3.06
C PHE A 374 8.02 14.82 -3.29
N LEU A 375 8.71 14.27 -2.28
CA LEU A 375 10.14 14.02 -2.27
C LEU A 375 10.37 12.67 -1.60
N ILE A 376 11.12 11.80 -2.25
CA ILE A 376 11.58 10.52 -1.72
C ILE A 376 13.09 10.54 -1.75
N LYS A 377 13.73 10.25 -0.62
CA LYS A 377 15.18 10.12 -0.50
C LYS A 377 15.52 8.67 -0.21
N GLY A 378 16.33 8.06 -1.07
CA GLY A 378 16.85 6.71 -0.86
C GLY A 378 17.77 6.64 0.36
N PRO A 379 18.05 5.43 0.86
CA PRO A 379 18.94 5.26 2.01
C PRO A 379 20.32 5.85 1.69
N SER A 380 20.90 6.56 2.66
CA SER A 380 22.22 7.21 2.54
C SER A 380 22.34 8.13 1.30
N ASP A 381 21.26 8.83 0.94
CA ASP A 381 21.17 9.71 -0.23
C ASP A 381 21.54 9.03 -1.57
N SER A 382 21.35 7.70 -1.66
CA SER A 382 21.71 6.90 -2.84
C SER A 382 20.91 7.25 -4.10
N TYR A 383 19.69 7.77 -3.93
CA TYR A 383 18.88 8.31 -5.02
C TYR A 383 17.87 9.31 -4.46
N GLN A 384 17.29 10.13 -5.34
CA GLN A 384 16.19 11.03 -5.01
C GLN A 384 15.08 10.90 -6.06
N VAL A 385 13.82 10.82 -5.62
CA VAL A 385 12.65 10.97 -6.50
C VAL A 385 11.87 12.19 -6.07
N SER A 386 11.71 13.17 -6.95
CA SER A 386 10.94 14.38 -6.66
C SER A 386 9.91 14.63 -7.75
N GLY A 387 8.85 15.35 -7.42
CA GLY A 387 7.85 15.67 -8.40
C GLY A 387 6.58 16.26 -7.81
N TYR A 388 5.57 16.33 -8.66
CA TYR A 388 4.24 16.73 -8.26
C TYR A 388 3.19 16.00 -9.09
N PHE A 389 1.98 15.90 -8.53
CA PHE A 389 0.81 15.43 -9.24
C PHE A 389 -0.29 16.49 -9.24
N ASN A 390 -1.00 16.57 -10.37
CA ASN A 390 -2.16 17.44 -10.56
C ASN A 390 -3.22 16.66 -11.34
N PHE A 391 -4.23 16.18 -10.61
CA PHE A 391 -5.25 15.29 -11.13
C PHE A 391 -6.46 16.06 -11.66
N ILE A 392 -6.81 15.79 -12.91
CA ILE A 392 -7.97 16.35 -13.60
C ILE A 392 -8.93 15.20 -13.93
N ALA A 393 -10.08 15.18 -13.27
CA ALA A 393 -11.12 14.18 -13.51
C ALA A 393 -12.13 14.63 -14.58
N LYS A 394 -12.42 13.74 -15.53
CA LYS A 394 -13.46 13.90 -16.57
C LYS A 394 -14.43 12.72 -16.49
N ALA A 395 -15.60 12.97 -15.94
CA ALA A 395 -16.66 11.97 -15.87
C ALA A 395 -17.45 11.88 -17.20
N ARG A 396 -17.76 10.66 -17.62
CA ARG A 396 -18.67 10.30 -18.71
C ARG A 396 -19.78 9.39 -18.15
N ILE A 397 -20.78 9.07 -18.98
CA ILE A 397 -21.95 8.28 -18.54
C ILE A 397 -21.57 6.93 -17.91
N ASN A 398 -20.56 6.22 -18.42
CA ASN A 398 -20.16 4.90 -17.91
C ASN A 398 -18.64 4.78 -17.68
N SER A 399 -17.95 5.91 -17.56
CA SER A 399 -16.52 5.94 -17.23
C SER A 399 -16.10 7.23 -16.55
N VAL A 400 -14.99 7.19 -15.84
CA VAL A 400 -14.28 8.36 -15.33
C VAL A 400 -12.84 8.26 -15.82
N THR A 401 -12.38 9.31 -16.48
CA THR A 401 -10.99 9.47 -16.91
C THR A 401 -10.28 10.43 -15.96
N ILE A 402 -9.11 10.07 -15.45
CA ILE A 402 -8.26 10.92 -14.62
C ILE A 402 -6.96 11.15 -15.39
N THR A 403 -6.72 12.40 -15.77
CA THR A 403 -5.45 12.82 -16.36
C THR A 403 -4.58 13.44 -15.27
N ASN A 404 -3.31 13.05 -15.20
CA ASN A 404 -2.34 13.67 -14.29
C ASN A 404 -1.34 14.49 -15.10
N VAL A 405 -1.33 15.81 -14.93
CA VAL A 405 -0.38 16.72 -15.61
C VAL A 405 0.91 16.95 -14.81
N GLY A 406 1.18 16.04 -13.88
CA GLY A 406 2.38 15.98 -13.06
C GLY A 406 3.60 15.39 -13.75
N ARG A 407 4.73 15.41 -13.04
CA ARG A 407 6.02 14.87 -13.48
C ARG A 407 6.76 14.28 -12.28
N LYS A 408 7.50 13.19 -12.51
CA LYS A 408 8.51 12.65 -11.59
C LYS A 408 9.91 12.88 -12.17
N VAL A 409 10.88 13.07 -11.30
CA VAL A 409 12.30 13.17 -11.63
C VAL A 409 13.07 12.27 -10.66
N PHE A 410 13.82 11.33 -11.23
CA PHE A 410 14.71 10.40 -10.53
C PHE A 410 16.14 10.90 -10.72
N SER A 411 16.84 11.19 -9.63
CA SER A 411 18.20 11.74 -9.65
C SER A 411 19.15 10.86 -8.86
N PHE A 412 20.37 10.71 -9.37
CA PHE A 412 21.42 9.88 -8.78
C PHE A 412 22.68 10.71 -8.47
N PRO A 413 23.53 10.27 -7.52
CA PRO A 413 24.71 11.04 -7.08
C PRO A 413 25.73 11.36 -8.16
N ASP A 414 25.79 10.55 -9.23
CA ASP A 414 26.69 10.76 -10.37
C ASP A 414 26.18 11.82 -11.36
N GLY A 415 25.00 12.40 -11.11
CA GLY A 415 24.40 13.44 -11.92
C GLY A 415 23.41 12.96 -12.97
N GLN A 416 23.21 11.64 -13.17
CA GLN A 416 22.14 11.17 -14.06
C GLN A 416 20.77 11.58 -13.49
N SER A 417 19.91 12.11 -14.37
CA SER A 417 18.55 12.50 -14.01
C SER A 417 17.58 12.04 -15.08
N ILE A 418 16.64 11.17 -14.70
CA ILE A 418 15.61 10.61 -15.57
C ILE A 418 14.27 11.21 -15.19
N SER A 419 13.55 11.73 -16.16
CA SER A 419 12.23 12.33 -15.92
C SER A 419 11.10 11.53 -16.55
N GLN A 420 9.95 11.52 -15.88
CA GLN A 420 8.79 10.71 -16.25
C GLN A 420 7.50 11.56 -16.21
N ASN A 421 6.67 11.46 -17.25
CA ASN A 421 5.27 11.96 -17.21
C ASN A 421 4.33 10.91 -16.60
N CYS A 422 3.03 11.20 -16.57
CA CYS A 422 2.01 10.27 -16.03
C CYS A 422 1.13 9.70 -17.15
N PRO A 423 0.62 8.46 -17.01
CA PRO A 423 -0.41 7.91 -17.89
C PRO A 423 -1.79 8.58 -17.64
N GLU A 424 -2.75 8.22 -18.48
CA GLU A 424 -4.17 8.47 -18.23
C GLU A 424 -4.79 7.27 -17.50
N GLU A 425 -5.49 7.51 -16.39
CA GLU A 425 -6.20 6.45 -15.65
C GLU A 425 -7.68 6.45 -16.03
N VAL A 426 -8.21 5.29 -16.43
CA VAL A 426 -9.59 5.14 -16.90
C VAL A 426 -10.32 4.12 -16.04
N PHE A 427 -11.33 4.60 -15.34
CA PHE A 427 -12.30 3.78 -14.63
C PHE A 427 -13.50 3.54 -15.54
N SER A 428 -13.61 2.36 -16.15
CA SER A 428 -14.73 1.99 -17.03
C SER A 428 -15.78 1.15 -16.30
N GLY A 429 -16.99 1.07 -16.85
CA GLY A 429 -18.08 0.26 -16.28
C GLY A 429 -18.70 0.83 -14.99
N THR A 430 -18.58 2.14 -14.79
CA THR A 430 -18.96 2.82 -13.54
C THR A 430 -20.43 2.67 -13.19
N PHE A 431 -21.32 2.47 -14.17
CA PHE A 431 -22.75 2.20 -13.97
C PHE A 431 -23.22 0.85 -14.51
N PHE A 432 -22.64 0.36 -15.60
CA PHE A 432 -23.04 -0.89 -16.26
C PHE A 432 -21.83 -1.66 -16.80
N GLY A 433 -21.91 -3.00 -16.85
CA GLY A 433 -20.81 -3.88 -17.27
C GLY A 433 -19.82 -4.17 -16.14
N THR A 434 -18.62 -4.67 -16.46
CA THR A 434 -17.56 -4.89 -15.49
C THR A 434 -16.88 -3.57 -15.15
N MET A 435 -16.79 -3.24 -13.85
CA MET A 435 -16.06 -2.06 -13.40
C MET A 435 -14.55 -2.36 -13.42
N ARG A 436 -13.77 -1.55 -14.14
CA ARG A 436 -12.35 -1.79 -14.39
C ARG A 436 -11.52 -0.52 -14.28
N HIS A 437 -10.25 -0.67 -13.94
CA HIS A 437 -9.25 0.38 -13.90
C HIS A 437 -8.14 0.08 -14.92
N GLU A 438 -7.91 1.01 -15.84
CA GLU A 438 -6.97 0.87 -16.95
C GLU A 438 -6.04 2.08 -16.99
N SER A 439 -4.72 1.86 -17.03
CA SER A 439 -3.73 2.90 -17.28
C SER A 439 -3.41 2.90 -18.77
N LEU A 440 -3.60 4.03 -19.45
CA LEU A 440 -3.53 4.14 -20.91
C LEU A 440 -2.66 5.33 -21.34
N GLY A 441 -2.34 5.38 -22.63
CA GLY A 441 -1.60 6.48 -23.24
C GLY A 441 -0.11 6.19 -23.38
N VAL A 442 0.73 7.22 -23.32
CA VAL A 442 2.18 7.08 -23.48
C VAL A 442 2.88 7.63 -22.24
N VAL A 443 3.67 6.77 -21.60
CA VAL A 443 4.61 7.19 -20.55
C VAL A 443 5.98 7.37 -21.19
N GLU A 444 6.51 8.58 -21.11
CA GLU A 444 7.82 8.94 -21.60
C GLU A 444 8.81 9.04 -20.45
N PHE A 445 9.95 8.38 -20.59
CA PHE A 445 11.11 8.53 -19.73
C PHE A 445 12.21 9.26 -20.52
N ASN A 446 12.79 10.33 -19.98
CA ASN A 446 13.79 11.12 -20.67
C ASN A 446 15.01 11.34 -19.77
N ASP A 447 16.18 10.88 -20.23
CA ASP A 447 17.50 11.18 -19.70
C ASP A 447 18.23 12.10 -20.67
N GLU A 448 18.03 13.40 -20.48
CA GLU A 448 18.59 14.43 -21.37
C GLU A 448 20.12 14.49 -21.26
N GLY A 449 20.68 14.19 -20.08
CA GLY A 449 22.13 14.26 -19.83
C GLY A 449 22.92 13.21 -20.61
N ASN A 450 22.37 12.00 -20.75
CA ASN A 450 22.99 10.93 -21.53
C ASN A 450 22.38 10.75 -22.94
N GLY A 451 21.37 11.54 -23.30
CA GLY A 451 20.75 11.49 -24.63
C GLY A 451 19.88 10.25 -24.86
N TYR A 452 19.29 9.68 -23.81
CA TYR A 452 18.39 8.53 -23.90
C TYR A 452 16.93 8.92 -23.68
N LYS A 453 16.04 8.28 -24.44
CA LYS A 453 14.59 8.45 -24.30
C LYS A 453 13.90 7.10 -24.40
N CYS A 454 12.82 6.91 -23.65
CA CYS A 454 11.90 5.81 -23.84
C CYS A 454 10.48 6.34 -24.00
N LYS A 455 9.76 5.85 -25.00
CA LYS A 455 8.31 6.02 -25.13
C LYS A 455 7.65 4.67 -24.92
N LEU A 456 6.96 4.51 -23.80
CA LEU A 456 6.27 3.29 -23.44
C LEU A 456 4.78 3.47 -23.70
N GLN A 457 4.27 2.78 -24.72
CA GLN A 457 2.86 2.79 -25.10
C GLN A 457 2.07 1.83 -24.22
N PHE A 458 1.05 2.34 -23.53
CA PHE A 458 0.07 1.58 -22.76
C PHE A 458 -1.14 1.31 -23.65
N GLY A 459 -1.49 0.04 -23.83
CA GLY A 459 -2.52 -0.39 -24.77
C GLY A 459 -2.14 -0.11 -26.23
N GLY A 460 -3.13 0.16 -27.08
CA GLY A 460 -2.92 0.53 -28.49
C GLY A 460 -2.73 -0.64 -29.47
N ASN A 461 -2.50 -1.86 -28.99
CA ASN A 461 -2.55 -3.07 -29.82
C ASN A 461 -3.94 -3.71 -29.75
N LYS A 462 -4.68 -3.71 -30.87
CA LYS A 462 -6.06 -4.23 -30.95
C LYS A 462 -6.18 -5.74 -30.66
N ASN A 463 -5.08 -6.47 -30.79
CA ASN A 463 -5.05 -7.92 -30.59
C ASN A 463 -4.60 -8.33 -29.19
N MET A 464 -4.27 -7.37 -28.33
CA MET A 464 -3.80 -7.60 -26.97
C MET A 464 -4.72 -6.89 -25.97
N PRO A 465 -4.83 -7.39 -24.73
CA PRO A 465 -5.42 -6.65 -23.63
C PRO A 465 -4.81 -5.25 -23.48
N SER A 466 -5.62 -4.29 -23.04
CA SER A 466 -5.21 -2.88 -22.91
C SER A 466 -4.09 -2.62 -21.89
N ASP A 467 -3.83 -3.56 -20.98
CA ASP A 467 -2.74 -3.46 -19.99
C ASP A 467 -1.35 -3.81 -20.52
N TYR A 468 -1.25 -4.27 -21.76
CA TYR A 468 0.05 -4.50 -22.37
C TYR A 468 0.79 -3.20 -22.66
N ILE A 469 2.09 -3.26 -22.46
CA ILE A 469 3.01 -2.15 -22.66
C ILE A 469 4.09 -2.54 -23.67
N PHE A 470 4.42 -1.61 -24.56
CA PHE A 470 5.44 -1.80 -25.59
C PHE A 470 6.24 -0.53 -25.79
N GLY A 471 7.54 -0.66 -26.02
CA GLY A 471 8.39 0.49 -26.30
C GLY A 471 9.83 0.09 -26.52
N SER A 472 10.69 1.09 -26.63
CA SER A 472 12.13 0.92 -26.60
C SER A 472 12.80 2.13 -25.97
N ILE A 473 13.97 1.89 -25.38
CA ILE A 473 14.94 2.94 -25.09
C ILE A 473 15.66 3.24 -26.41
N ILE A 474 15.70 4.51 -26.79
CA ILE A 474 16.37 5.02 -27.99
C ILE A 474 17.46 6.01 -27.61
N ASP A 475 18.53 6.06 -28.41
CA ASP A 475 19.57 7.08 -28.30
C ASP A 475 19.17 8.40 -29.00
N SER A 476 20.05 9.40 -28.96
CA SER A 476 19.87 10.70 -29.61
C SER A 476 19.74 10.65 -31.14
N ASN A 477 20.19 9.55 -31.76
CA ASN A 477 20.08 9.32 -33.21
C ASN A 477 18.79 8.57 -33.58
N GLY A 478 17.99 8.16 -32.58
CA GLY A 478 16.78 7.37 -32.77
C GLY A 478 17.03 5.86 -32.92
N ASN A 479 18.25 5.38 -32.65
CA ASN A 479 18.54 3.95 -32.66
C ASN A 479 17.92 3.28 -31.44
N SER A 480 17.24 2.15 -31.65
CA SER A 480 16.72 1.33 -30.55
C SER A 480 17.86 0.61 -29.85
N ILE A 481 18.06 0.92 -28.57
CA ILE A 481 19.12 0.35 -27.71
C ILE A 481 18.61 -0.85 -26.92
N SER A 482 17.39 -0.77 -26.41
CA SER A 482 16.76 -1.86 -25.65
C SER A 482 15.25 -1.84 -25.84
N THR A 483 14.66 -3.01 -26.05
CA THR A 483 13.23 -3.20 -26.32
C THR A 483 12.50 -3.57 -25.05
N ILE A 484 11.28 -3.06 -24.89
CA ILE A 484 10.42 -3.29 -23.72
C ILE A 484 9.12 -3.94 -24.18
N LYS A 485 8.75 -5.03 -23.51
CA LYS A 485 7.43 -5.67 -23.66
C LYS A 485 6.96 -6.14 -22.29
N GLY A 486 5.67 -5.98 -22.01
CA GLY A 486 5.09 -6.58 -20.82
C GLY A 486 3.63 -6.24 -20.64
N THR A 487 3.18 -6.37 -19.40
CA THR A 487 1.87 -5.95 -18.90
C THR A 487 2.04 -5.41 -17.50
N TYR A 488 1.50 -4.21 -17.22
CA TYR A 488 1.54 -3.66 -15.86
C TYR A 488 0.68 -4.46 -14.86
N CYS A 489 -0.05 -5.49 -15.33
CA CYS A 489 -0.77 -6.45 -14.50
C CYS A 489 0.02 -7.73 -14.19
N GLY A 490 1.28 -7.87 -14.64
CA GLY A 490 1.98 -9.15 -14.48
C GLY A 490 3.49 -9.10 -14.60
N TYR A 491 4.04 -8.60 -15.69
CA TYR A 491 5.49 -8.65 -15.92
C TYR A 491 6.03 -7.55 -16.82
N ILE A 492 7.35 -7.32 -16.76
CA ILE A 492 8.10 -6.43 -17.65
C ILE A 492 9.36 -7.15 -18.12
N ASP A 493 9.52 -7.23 -19.44
CA ASP A 493 10.70 -7.77 -20.11
C ASP A 493 11.49 -6.66 -20.81
N PHE A 494 12.81 -6.71 -20.69
CA PHE A 494 13.74 -5.98 -21.54
C PHE A 494 14.55 -6.97 -22.37
N ASP A 495 14.52 -6.84 -23.69
CA ASP A 495 15.28 -7.69 -24.62
C ASP A 495 15.05 -9.20 -24.35
N GLY A 496 13.82 -9.56 -23.97
CA GLY A 496 13.41 -10.92 -23.65
C GLY A 496 13.85 -11.44 -22.27
N ARG A 497 14.41 -10.59 -21.40
CA ARG A 497 14.75 -10.91 -20.00
C ARG A 497 13.74 -10.30 -19.04
N ARG A 498 13.28 -11.07 -18.06
CA ARG A 498 12.24 -10.68 -17.09
C ARG A 498 12.81 -9.80 -15.97
N TYR A 499 12.54 -8.50 -16.01
CA TYR A 499 12.96 -7.57 -14.97
C TYR A 499 11.96 -7.44 -13.82
N TRP A 500 10.70 -7.77 -14.06
CA TRP A 500 9.68 -7.79 -13.02
C TRP A 500 8.64 -8.86 -13.30
N ASP A 501 8.22 -9.56 -12.24
CA ASP A 501 7.13 -10.51 -12.28
C ASP A 501 6.34 -10.43 -10.98
N ALA A 502 5.05 -10.14 -11.08
CA ALA A 502 4.15 -9.93 -9.94
C ALA A 502 3.95 -11.18 -9.06
N ARG A 503 4.36 -12.37 -9.52
CA ARG A 503 4.35 -13.60 -8.70
C ARG A 503 5.49 -13.64 -7.70
N HIS A 504 6.61 -13.01 -8.04
CA HIS A 504 7.90 -13.19 -7.35
C HIS A 504 8.36 -11.95 -6.62
N ILE A 505 8.12 -10.76 -7.19
CA ILE A 505 8.51 -9.50 -6.56
C ILE A 505 7.29 -8.91 -5.86
N ARG A 506 7.38 -8.81 -4.53
CA ARG A 506 6.34 -8.23 -3.66
C ARG A 506 6.62 -6.73 -3.45
N PRO A 507 5.57 -5.93 -3.16
CA PRO A 507 5.77 -4.54 -2.77
C PRO A 507 6.38 -4.47 -1.38
N TYR A 508 7.18 -3.44 -1.14
CA TYR A 508 7.65 -3.08 0.19
C TYR A 508 6.58 -2.29 0.93
N GLU A 509 6.69 -2.19 2.26
CA GLU A 509 5.76 -1.46 3.11
C GLU A 509 6.21 -0.02 3.38
N VAL A 510 5.24 0.89 3.43
CA VAL A 510 5.46 2.27 3.91
C VAL A 510 4.93 2.39 5.33
N LYS A 511 5.79 2.80 6.25
CA LYS A 511 5.44 3.15 7.62
C LYS A 511 5.27 4.67 7.72
N PHE A 512 4.02 5.13 7.72
CA PHE A 512 3.72 6.54 7.93
C PHE A 512 3.94 6.94 9.40
N SER A 513 4.35 8.18 9.61
CA SER A 513 4.67 8.71 10.94
C SER A 513 3.99 10.05 11.17
N GLN A 514 3.46 10.25 12.38
CA GLN A 514 2.75 11.46 12.77
C GLN A 514 3.73 12.51 13.31
N ILE A 515 4.50 13.16 12.43
CA ILE A 515 5.49 14.16 12.87
C ILE A 515 4.85 15.53 13.06
N LEU A 516 4.00 15.95 12.12
CA LEU A 516 3.45 17.31 12.09
C LEU A 516 1.94 17.30 12.43
N PRO A 517 1.42 18.39 13.03
CA PRO A 517 -0.04 18.56 13.18
C PRO A 517 -0.80 18.62 11.85
N SER A 518 -0.11 18.95 10.75
CA SER A 518 -0.63 18.94 9.38
C SER A 518 -0.59 17.55 8.73
N ASP A 519 -0.06 16.53 9.40
CA ASP A 519 0.10 15.19 8.83
C ASP A 519 -1.26 14.53 8.56
N SER A 520 -1.42 13.91 7.38
CA SER A 520 -2.67 13.25 7.03
C SER A 520 -3.06 12.17 8.05
N GLU A 521 -2.10 11.51 8.72
CA GLU A 521 -2.37 10.47 9.70
C GLU A 521 -3.11 10.97 10.95
N VAL A 522 -3.07 12.28 11.25
CA VAL A 522 -3.81 12.88 12.37
C VAL A 522 -5.20 13.40 11.98
N ARG A 523 -5.60 13.27 10.71
CA ARG A 523 -6.93 13.71 10.25
C ARG A 523 -8.05 12.87 10.86
N GLU A 524 -8.97 13.54 11.56
CA GLU A 524 -10.09 12.91 12.24
C GLU A 524 -10.99 12.09 11.29
N ASP A 525 -11.29 12.61 10.10
CA ASP A 525 -12.12 11.92 9.12
C ASP A 525 -11.48 10.62 8.61
N ILE A 526 -10.15 10.57 8.51
CA ILE A 526 -9.39 9.36 8.18
C ILE A 526 -9.44 8.34 9.31
N ILE A 527 -9.16 8.78 10.53
CA ILE A 527 -9.15 7.93 11.73
C ILE A 527 -10.52 7.27 11.92
N LEU A 528 -11.60 8.06 11.86
CA LEU A 528 -12.97 7.56 12.01
C LEU A 528 -13.37 6.63 10.86
N LEU A 529 -12.96 6.93 9.63
CA LEU A 529 -13.23 6.07 8.47
C LEU A 529 -12.52 4.72 8.59
N ARG A 530 -11.24 4.70 9.02
CA ARG A 530 -10.46 3.48 9.27
C ARG A 530 -11.08 2.62 10.40
N GLN A 531 -11.74 3.25 11.37
CA GLN A 531 -12.49 2.56 12.44
C GLN A 531 -13.88 2.07 12.00
N GLY A 532 -14.31 2.37 10.77
CA GLY A 532 -15.63 2.02 10.25
C GLY A 532 -16.78 2.91 10.76
N ASN A 533 -16.48 4.04 11.41
CA ASN A 533 -17.49 4.98 11.90
C ASN A 533 -17.89 5.98 10.80
N ILE A 534 -18.67 5.50 9.83
CA ILE A 534 -18.98 6.23 8.59
C ILE A 534 -19.66 7.58 8.83
N ASP A 535 -20.65 7.64 9.72
CA ASP A 535 -21.43 8.87 9.95
C ASP A 535 -20.58 9.95 10.63
N ALA A 536 -19.80 9.57 11.65
CA ALA A 536 -18.89 10.51 12.31
C ALA A 536 -17.77 10.95 11.35
N ALA A 537 -17.25 10.04 10.53
CA ALA A 537 -16.24 10.37 9.53
C ALA A 537 -16.79 11.36 8.48
N GLN A 538 -18.06 11.22 8.07
CA GLN A 538 -18.71 12.15 7.15
C GLN A 538 -18.82 13.55 7.77
N GLN A 539 -19.22 13.63 9.04
CA GLN A 539 -19.30 14.90 9.76
C GLN A 539 -17.93 15.57 9.90
N ALA A 540 -16.89 14.81 10.26
CA ALA A 540 -15.52 15.30 10.38
C ALA A 540 -15.00 15.84 9.03
N LYS A 541 -15.24 15.10 7.93
CA LYS A 541 -14.87 15.52 6.57
C LYS A 541 -15.56 16.84 6.18
N GLU A 542 -16.86 16.97 6.45
CA GLU A 542 -17.60 18.20 6.17
C GLU A 542 -17.08 19.38 6.99
N ASN A 543 -16.73 19.16 8.26
CA ASN A 543 -16.13 20.18 9.11
C ASN A 543 -14.79 20.68 8.54
N ILE A 544 -13.91 19.76 8.16
CA ILE A 544 -12.61 20.07 7.53
C ILE A 544 -12.82 20.87 6.23
N GLU A 545 -13.74 20.43 5.35
CA GLU A 545 -14.06 21.13 4.10
C GLU A 545 -14.66 22.53 4.34
N ASN A 546 -15.44 22.70 5.41
CA ASN A 546 -16.00 23.99 5.80
C ASN A 546 -14.90 24.96 6.28
N VAL A 547 -13.99 24.50 7.14
CA VAL A 547 -12.84 25.28 7.63
C VAL A 547 -11.98 25.73 6.46
N GLN A 548 -11.60 24.81 5.56
CA GLN A 548 -10.80 25.14 4.39
C GLN A 548 -11.47 26.20 3.49
N ARG A 549 -12.79 26.10 3.29
CA ARG A 549 -13.56 27.11 2.54
C ARG A 549 -13.60 28.45 3.24
N HIS A 550 -13.68 28.47 4.57
CA HIS A 550 -13.63 29.68 5.36
C HIS A 550 -12.25 30.35 5.24
N ASP A 551 -11.17 29.60 5.43
CA ASP A 551 -9.79 30.10 5.32
C ASP A 551 -9.48 30.62 3.91
N ARG A 552 -10.00 29.96 2.88
CA ARG A 552 -9.91 30.47 1.51
C ARG A 552 -10.58 31.84 1.38
N LYS A 553 -11.80 32.02 1.91
CA LYS A 553 -12.50 33.31 1.87
C LYS A 553 -11.75 34.39 2.63
N LEU A 554 -11.20 34.06 3.80
CA LEU A 554 -10.37 34.99 4.57
C LEU A 554 -9.14 35.43 3.77
N ARG A 555 -8.42 34.49 3.16
CA ARG A 555 -7.31 34.80 2.25
C ARG A 555 -7.75 35.69 1.09
N GLU A 556 -8.86 35.39 0.43
CA GLU A 556 -9.38 36.23 -0.67
C GLU A 556 -9.77 37.65 -0.24
N VAL A 557 -10.25 37.82 0.99
CA VAL A 557 -10.57 39.14 1.57
C VAL A 557 -9.30 39.91 1.91
N HIS A 558 -8.29 39.25 2.48
CA HIS A 558 -7.09 39.91 3.00
C HIS A 558 -5.90 39.97 2.02
N HIS A 559 -5.91 39.24 0.89
CA HIS A 559 -4.90 39.30 -0.18
C HIS A 559 -5.13 40.42 -1.21
N LYS A 560 -6.06 41.34 -1.00
CA LYS A 560 -6.28 42.49 -1.90
C LYS A 560 -5.27 43.65 -1.71
N HIS A 561 -4.16 43.43 -1.01
CA HIS A 561 -3.09 44.41 -0.83
C HIS A 561 -1.75 43.91 -1.35
#